data_AF-A0A9C9NFM4-F1
#
_entry.id   AF-A0A9C9NFM4-F1
#
_cell.length_a   1.000
_cell.length_b   1.000
_cell.length_c   1.000
_cell.angle_alpha   90.00
_cell.angle_beta   90.00
_cell.angle_gamma   90.00
#
_symmetry.space_group_name_H-M   'P 1'
#
loop_
_entity.id
_entity.type
_entity.pdbx_description
1 polymer ?
#
loop_
_entity_poly.entity_id
_entity_poly.type
_entity_poly.pdbx_seq_one_letter_code
_entity_poly.pdbx_strand_id
1 'polypeptide(L)'
;MNADLIEFRRQSAEVKPVTIVEIFRISSFSIPDRTVKTVDETGKIRRIAVREGFFTRAIPSVGDYLIRYGDGHVSHAPPRKLREDGYLPSIGRTQISYPRLSADPAPLPERTRWKL
;
A
#
# COMPACT_ATOMS: atom_id res chain seq x y z
N MET A 1 22.59 -22.90 39.19
CA MET A 1 22.70 -22.05 37.98
C MET A 1 21.68 -22.56 36.98
N ASN A 2 20.55 -21.88 36.83
CA ASN A 2 19.52 -22.22 35.84
C ASN A 2 19.67 -21.24 34.67
N ALA A 3 19.93 -21.77 33.48
CA ALA A 3 19.91 -20.99 32.26
C ALA A 3 18.46 -20.96 31.75
N ASP A 4 17.79 -19.83 31.94
CA ASP A 4 16.52 -19.53 31.26
C ASP A 4 16.78 -19.39 29.76
N LEU A 5 16.40 -20.41 29.00
CA LEU A 5 16.31 -20.37 27.55
C LEU A 5 15.08 -19.56 27.16
N ILE A 6 15.31 -18.30 26.75
CA ILE A 6 14.27 -17.49 26.12
C ILE A 6 14.04 -18.04 24.71
N GLU A 7 12.98 -18.82 24.53
CA GLU A 7 12.50 -19.21 23.19
C GLU A 7 11.99 -17.96 22.46
N PHE A 8 12.82 -17.39 21.58
CA PHE A 8 12.38 -16.42 20.59
C PHE A 8 11.45 -17.11 19.59
N ARG A 9 10.15 -17.07 19.87
CA ARG A 9 9.11 -17.47 18.93
C ARG A 9 9.18 -16.55 17.71
N ARG A 10 9.91 -16.94 16.66
CA ARG A 10 9.83 -16.30 15.34
C ARG A 10 8.37 -16.39 14.90
N GLN A 11 7.62 -15.30 15.03
CA GLN A 11 6.34 -15.16 14.35
C GLN A 11 6.66 -15.20 12.86
N SER A 12 6.45 -16.36 12.23
CA SER A 12 6.47 -16.50 10.78
C SER A 12 5.34 -15.63 10.25
N ALA A 13 5.68 -14.44 9.75
CA ALA A 13 4.69 -13.57 9.11
C ALA A 13 4.01 -14.37 7.99
N GLU A 14 2.71 -14.58 8.11
CA GLU A 14 1.94 -15.30 7.11
C GLU A 14 1.95 -14.46 5.83
N VAL A 15 2.59 -15.00 4.79
CA VAL A 15 2.73 -14.31 3.52
C VAL A 15 1.43 -14.51 2.73
N LYS A 16 0.50 -13.55 2.85
CA LYS A 16 -0.74 -13.61 2.08
C LYS A 16 -0.52 -13.03 0.68
N PRO A 17 -0.98 -13.73 -0.37
CA PRO A 17 -0.96 -13.18 -1.72
C PRO A 17 -1.88 -11.96 -1.77
N VAL A 18 -1.32 -10.80 -2.06
CA VAL A 18 -2.08 -9.59 -2.34
C VAL A 18 -2.31 -9.51 -3.83
N THR A 19 -3.59 -9.46 -4.18
CA THR A 19 -4.03 -9.32 -5.56
C THR A 19 -4.11 -7.84 -5.91
N ILE A 20 -3.40 -7.39 -6.95
CA ILE A 20 -3.73 -6.12 -7.60
C ILE A 20 -4.95 -6.36 -8.50
N VAL A 21 -5.90 -5.42 -8.50
CA VAL A 21 -7.11 -5.54 -9.33
C VAL A 21 -7.09 -4.49 -10.43
N GLU A 22 -6.65 -3.27 -10.15
CA GLU A 22 -6.65 -2.18 -11.13
C GLU A 22 -5.45 -1.25 -10.93
N ILE A 23 -4.86 -0.79 -12.03
CA ILE A 23 -3.85 0.28 -12.06
C ILE A 23 -4.36 1.39 -12.98
N PHE A 24 -4.38 2.64 -12.48
CA PHE A 24 -4.82 3.80 -13.24
C PHE A 24 -3.81 4.93 -13.19
N ARG A 25 -3.70 5.73 -14.24
CA ARG A 25 -2.86 6.92 -14.22
C ARG A 25 -3.58 8.07 -13.54
N ILE A 26 -2.94 8.75 -12.60
CA ILE A 26 -3.49 9.90 -11.88
C ILE A 26 -3.44 11.14 -12.78
N SER A 27 -4.58 11.78 -12.98
CA SER A 27 -4.71 13.04 -13.74
C SER A 27 -4.87 14.25 -12.84
N SER A 28 -5.55 14.10 -11.70
CA SER A 28 -5.59 15.12 -10.65
C SER A 28 -6.07 14.53 -9.32
N PHE A 29 -5.99 15.30 -8.23
CA PHE A 29 -6.51 14.91 -6.93
C PHE A 29 -7.01 16.13 -6.16
N SER A 30 -7.91 15.89 -5.21
CA SER A 30 -8.43 16.89 -4.27
C SER A 30 -8.28 16.33 -2.87
N ILE A 31 -7.42 16.97 -2.08
CA ILE A 31 -7.21 16.64 -0.66
C ILE A 31 -8.47 16.98 0.15
N PRO A 32 -9.11 18.16 0.00
CA PRO A 32 -10.34 18.49 0.71
C PRO A 32 -11.47 17.49 0.44
N ASP A 33 -11.68 17.12 -0.83
CA ASP A 33 -12.75 16.19 -1.22
C ASP A 33 -12.35 14.72 -1.04
N ARG A 34 -11.12 14.44 -0.62
CA ARG A 34 -10.54 13.09 -0.52
C ARG A 34 -10.76 12.25 -1.78
N THR A 35 -10.47 12.82 -2.95
CA THR A 35 -10.69 12.14 -4.24
C THR A 35 -9.48 12.21 -5.16
N VAL A 36 -9.31 11.15 -5.96
CA VAL A 36 -8.30 11.07 -7.01
C VAL A 36 -9.01 10.87 -8.34
N LYS A 37 -8.75 11.76 -9.32
CA LYS A 37 -9.14 11.56 -10.70
C LYS A 37 -8.07 10.77 -11.42
N THR A 38 -8.51 9.76 -12.13
CA THR A 38 -7.64 8.83 -12.85
C THR A 38 -8.12 8.64 -14.28
N VAL A 39 -7.20 8.20 -15.14
CA VAL A 39 -7.43 7.92 -16.56
C VAL A 39 -6.94 6.50 -16.83
N ASP A 40 -7.79 5.69 -17.44
CA ASP A 40 -7.41 4.36 -17.94
C ASP A 40 -6.85 4.42 -19.37
N GLU A 41 -6.42 3.29 -19.94
CA GLU A 41 -5.84 3.22 -21.30
C GLU A 41 -6.79 3.71 -22.39
N THR A 42 -8.10 3.61 -22.15
CA THR A 42 -9.12 4.05 -23.09
C THR A 42 -9.40 5.56 -23.00
N GLY A 43 -8.68 6.27 -22.12
CA GLY A 43 -8.91 7.69 -21.86
C GLY A 43 -10.13 7.96 -20.97
N LYS A 44 -10.76 6.93 -20.40
CA LYS A 44 -11.94 7.11 -19.55
C LYS A 44 -11.51 7.65 -18.19
N ILE A 45 -12.15 8.76 -17.80
CA ILE A 45 -11.90 9.41 -16.51
C ILE A 45 -12.73 8.72 -15.43
N ARG A 46 -12.10 8.40 -14.30
CA ARG A 46 -12.75 7.88 -13.10
C ARG A 46 -12.37 8.72 -11.89
N ARG A 47 -13.34 8.99 -11.01
CA ARG A 47 -13.10 9.62 -9.72
C ARG A 47 -13.18 8.56 -8.63
N ILE A 48 -12.10 8.40 -7.87
CA ILE A 48 -11.95 7.38 -6.82
C ILE A 48 -11.88 8.11 -5.49
N ALA A 49 -12.80 7.80 -4.58
CA ALA A 49 -12.75 8.28 -3.20
C ALA A 49 -11.68 7.50 -2.43
N VAL A 50 -10.90 8.19 -1.60
CA VAL A 50 -9.84 7.58 -0.78
C VAL A 50 -10.11 7.79 0.70
N ARG A 51 -9.56 6.89 1.52
CA ARG A 51 -9.70 6.94 2.98
C ARG A 51 -9.00 8.15 3.61
N GLU A 52 -9.40 8.49 4.83
CA GLU A 52 -8.97 9.68 5.58
C GLU A 52 -7.46 9.80 5.81
N GLY A 53 -6.71 8.70 5.74
CA GLY A 53 -5.24 8.71 5.88
C GLY A 53 -4.45 8.53 4.57
N PHE A 54 -5.09 8.65 3.40
CA PHE A 54 -4.39 8.42 2.13
C PHE A 54 -3.33 9.49 1.85
N PHE A 55 -3.70 10.77 1.98
CA PHE A 55 -2.80 11.89 1.70
C PHE A 55 -1.83 12.22 2.85
N THR A 56 -2.05 11.66 4.04
CA THR A 56 -1.21 11.98 5.22
C THR A 56 0.14 11.29 5.18
N ARG A 57 0.25 10.13 4.52
CA ARG A 57 1.50 9.37 4.41
C ARG A 57 2.32 9.77 3.20
N ALA A 58 1.67 10.07 2.08
CA ALA A 58 2.31 10.51 0.86
C ALA A 58 1.28 11.18 -0.05
N ILE A 59 1.60 12.39 -0.53
CA ILE A 59 0.80 13.09 -1.52
C ILE A 59 1.17 12.55 -2.92
N PRO A 60 0.21 12.07 -3.72
CA PRO A 60 0.50 11.62 -5.08
C PRO A 60 0.85 12.80 -5.99
N SER A 61 1.56 12.52 -7.07
CA SER A 61 1.81 13.48 -8.15
C SER A 61 0.90 13.20 -9.35
N VAL A 62 0.63 14.23 -10.16
CA VAL A 62 0.00 14.04 -11.46
C VAL A 62 0.96 13.22 -12.35
N GLY A 63 0.44 12.17 -12.98
CA GLY A 63 1.23 11.23 -13.76
C GLY A 63 1.73 10.01 -12.98
N ASP A 64 1.62 10.01 -11.65
CA ASP A 64 1.74 8.79 -10.84
C ASP A 64 0.61 7.83 -11.17
N TYR A 65 0.68 6.62 -10.61
CA TYR A 65 -0.32 5.61 -10.77
C TYR A 65 -1.02 5.31 -9.45
N LEU A 66 -2.33 5.18 -9.51
CA LEU A 66 -3.16 4.70 -8.43
C LEU A 66 -3.32 3.18 -8.58
N ILE A 67 -3.05 2.44 -7.52
CA ILE A 67 -3.09 0.98 -7.47
C ILE A 67 -4.22 0.58 -6.53
N ARG A 68 -5.15 -0.23 -7.02
CA ARG A 68 -6.22 -0.82 -6.23
C ARG A 68 -5.96 -2.31 -6.04
N TYR A 69 -6.00 -2.75 -4.79
CA TYR A 69 -5.82 -4.14 -4.41
C TYR A 69 -7.17 -4.85 -4.19
N GLY A 70 -7.14 -6.18 -4.16
CA GLY A 70 -8.32 -7.04 -4.03
C GLY A 70 -9.00 -6.96 -2.66
N ASP A 71 -8.26 -6.55 -1.65
CA ASP A 71 -8.77 -6.24 -0.30
C ASP A 71 -9.44 -4.84 -0.23
N GLY A 72 -9.50 -4.10 -1.34
CA GLY A 72 -10.02 -2.74 -1.41
C GLY A 72 -9.03 -1.67 -0.95
N HIS A 73 -7.81 -2.05 -0.56
CA HIS A 73 -6.75 -1.09 -0.28
C HIS A 73 -6.39 -0.29 -1.54
N VAL A 74 -5.98 0.96 -1.35
CA VAL A 74 -5.52 1.83 -2.42
C VAL A 74 -4.18 2.45 -2.01
N SER A 75 -3.21 2.37 -2.90
CA SER A 75 -1.92 3.06 -2.80
C SER A 75 -1.62 3.84 -4.07
N HIS A 76 -0.56 4.64 -4.06
CA HIS A 76 -0.01 5.23 -5.27
C HIS A 76 1.48 4.94 -5.39
N ALA A 77 1.99 4.99 -6.62
CA ALA A 77 3.41 4.81 -6.90
C ALA A 77 3.82 5.62 -8.13
N PRO A 78 5.06 6.13 -8.15
CA PRO A 78 5.60 6.79 -9.34
C PRO A 78 5.84 5.76 -10.46
N PRO A 79 5.84 6.18 -11.73
CA PRO A 79 6.02 5.29 -12.88
C PRO A 79 7.29 4.44 -12.78
N ARG A 80 8.39 5.02 -12.29
CA ARG A 80 9.67 4.33 -12.14
C ARG A 80 9.55 3.09 -11.24
N LYS A 81 8.89 3.23 -10.09
CA LYS A 81 8.73 2.14 -9.12
C LYS A 81 7.87 1.00 -9.69
N LEU A 82 6.81 1.34 -10.42
CA LEU A 82 5.98 0.34 -11.10
C LEU A 82 6.74 -0.41 -12.21
N ARG A 83 7.73 0.22 -12.88
CA ARG A 83 8.58 -0.48 -13.85
C ARG A 83 9.54 -1.44 -13.15
N GLU A 84 10.19 -0.96 -12.09
CA GLU A 84 11.13 -1.76 -11.29
C GLU A 84 10.45 -3.00 -10.69
N ASP A 85 9.21 -2.83 -10.23
CA ASP A 85 8.41 -3.93 -9.68
C ASP A 85 7.70 -4.78 -10.77
N GLY A 86 7.90 -4.50 -12.06
CA GLY A 86 7.34 -5.28 -13.18
C GLY A 86 5.85 -5.08 -13.48
N TYR A 87 5.22 -4.05 -12.90
CA TYR A 87 3.79 -3.75 -13.07
C TYR A 87 3.43 -2.99 -14.35
N LEU A 88 4.43 -2.51 -15.10
CA LEU A 88 4.24 -1.73 -16.34
C LEU A 88 4.44 -2.59 -17.59
N PRO A 89 3.44 -3.41 -17.95
CA PRO A 89 3.14 -3.59 -19.37
C PRO A 89 1.66 -3.34 -19.76
N SER A 90 0.74 -3.13 -18.81
CA SER A 90 -0.68 -2.90 -19.13
C SER A 90 -1.42 -2.20 -17.99
N ILE A 91 -1.78 -0.94 -18.21
CA ILE A 91 -2.69 -0.14 -17.38
C ILE A 91 -4.09 -0.76 -17.53
N GLY A 92 -4.54 -1.53 -16.56
CA GLY A 92 -5.81 -2.22 -16.69
C GLY A 92 -6.15 -3.09 -15.50
N ARG A 93 -7.15 -3.97 -15.67
CA ARG A 93 -7.44 -5.03 -14.72
C ARG A 93 -6.38 -6.12 -14.84
N THR A 94 -5.36 -6.05 -14.00
CA THR A 94 -4.32 -7.09 -13.96
C THR A 94 -4.38 -7.76 -12.61
N GLN A 95 -4.86 -9.01 -12.58
CA GLN A 95 -4.82 -9.84 -11.38
C GLN A 95 -3.38 -10.31 -11.18
N ILE A 96 -2.66 -9.68 -10.25
CA ILE A 96 -1.31 -10.14 -9.90
C ILE A 96 -1.22 -10.40 -8.41
N SER A 97 -0.84 -11.62 -8.06
CA SER A 97 -0.73 -12.10 -6.68
C SER A 97 0.73 -12.05 -6.24
N TYR A 98 1.03 -11.26 -5.21
CA TYR A 98 2.38 -11.19 -4.64
C TYR A 98 2.39 -11.34 -3.13
N PRO A 99 3.47 -11.88 -2.56
CA PRO A 99 3.64 -11.97 -1.12
C PRO A 99 3.67 -10.57 -0.47
N ARG A 100 2.67 -10.22 0.35
CA ARG A 100 2.76 -9.04 1.24
C ARG A 100 3.00 -9.52 2.66
N LEU A 101 4.09 -9.06 3.28
CA LEU A 101 4.25 -9.18 4.73
C LEU A 101 3.14 -8.37 5.40
N SER A 102 2.23 -9.04 6.08
CA SER A 102 1.38 -8.41 7.08
C SER A 102 2.29 -7.97 8.23
N ALA A 103 2.72 -6.71 8.21
CA ALA A 103 3.26 -6.09 9.41
C ALA A 103 2.09 -5.88 10.36
N ASP A 104 1.76 -6.89 11.16
CA ASP A 104 1.14 -6.59 12.45
C ASP A 104 2.12 -5.66 13.17
N PRO A 105 1.73 -4.44 13.56
CA PRO A 105 2.62 -3.60 14.33
C PRO A 105 2.92 -4.36 15.61
N ALA A 106 4.19 -4.77 15.78
CA ALA A 106 4.64 -5.32 17.04
C ALA A 106 4.20 -4.35 18.15
N PRO A 107 3.62 -4.85 19.27
CA PRO A 107 3.26 -3.98 20.37
C PRO A 107 4.49 -3.17 20.76
N LEU A 108 4.33 -1.84 20.81
CA LEU A 108 5.40 -0.94 21.23
C LEU A 108 5.90 -1.43 22.60
N PRO A 109 7.21 -1.55 22.82
CA PRO A 109 7.72 -1.93 24.13
C PRO A 109 7.19 -0.93 25.16
N GLU A 110 6.51 -1.42 26.19
CA GLU A 110 6.03 -0.60 27.29
C GLU A 110 7.20 0.24 27.80
N ARG A 111 7.06 1.57 27.75
CA ARG A 111 8.08 2.50 28.22
C ARG A 111 8.43 2.13 29.66
N THR A 112 9.63 1.60 29.86
CA THR A 112 10.23 1.48 31.19
C THR A 112 10.23 2.87 31.82
N ARG A 113 9.35 3.04 32.81
CA ARG A 113 9.24 4.23 33.64
C ARG A 113 10.57 4.32 34.39
N TRP A 114 11.47 5.20 33.95
CA TRP A 114 12.60 5.58 34.79
C TRP A 114 12.01 6.16 36.08
N LYS A 115 12.17 5.44 37.18
CA LYS A 115 11.97 5.99 38.51
C LYS A 115 13.09 7.00 38.74
N LEU A 116 12.68 8.18 39.20
CA LEU A 116 13.45 9.33 39.64
C LEU A 116 14.84 9.01 40.19
#